data_AF-S4RQF8-F1
#
_entry.id   AF-S4RQF8-F1
#
_cell.length_a   1.000
_cell.length_b   1.000
_cell.length_c   1.000
_cell.angle_alpha   90.00
_cell.angle_beta   90.00
_cell.angle_gamma   90.00
#
_symmetry.space_group_name_H-M   'P 1'
#
loop_
_entity.id
_entity.type
_entity.pdbx_description
1 polymer ?
#
loop_
_entity_poly.entity_id
_entity_poly.type
_entity_poly.pdbx_seq_one_letter_code
_entity_poly.pdbx_strand_id
1 'polypeptide(L)'
;MASNRAEWPIPLRHISAQHLLTMPGDATTFGYLHKKAESSLTLNRWQLRFTVLYRGCIYYYKSCSSVYPQGAFSLRGYNRVLRAPEEFGSHAIYPFKLMHMCKNRRKWYFSAANEEERKKWMGAIRNEIKEQCIITEFYKSSSSRPDSPSEVDSFYGSVERPVAISLS
;
A
#
# COMPACT_ATOMS: atom_id res chain seq x y z
N MET A 1 1.61 1.14 -22.74
CA MET A 1 1.98 0.36 -21.54
C MET A 1 0.86 0.45 -20.52
N ALA A 2 -0.07 -0.50 -20.51
CA ALA A 2 -1.20 -0.51 -19.58
C ALA A 2 -0.69 -0.87 -18.18
N SER A 3 -0.68 0.09 -17.25
CA SER A 3 -0.35 -0.20 -15.86
C SER A 3 -1.45 -1.10 -15.29
N ASN A 4 -1.11 -2.28 -14.81
CA ASN A 4 -1.99 -3.16 -14.04
C ASN A 4 -2.49 -2.42 -12.78
N ARG A 5 -3.61 -1.69 -12.90
CA ARG A 5 -4.25 -0.94 -11.80
C ARG A 5 -4.95 -1.86 -10.77
N ALA A 6 -4.90 -3.17 -10.99
CA ALA A 6 -5.47 -4.18 -10.09
C ALA A 6 -4.60 -4.48 -8.86
N GLU A 7 -3.34 -4.01 -8.83
CA GLU A 7 -2.43 -4.27 -7.72
C GLU A 7 -2.26 -3.06 -6.81
N TRP A 8 -2.17 -3.33 -5.51
CA TRP A 8 -1.87 -2.30 -4.51
C TRP A 8 -0.54 -1.62 -4.85
N PRO A 9 -0.46 -0.29 -4.68
CA PRO A 9 0.72 0.47 -5.03
C PRO A 9 1.94 0.03 -4.22
N ILE A 10 3.08 -0.04 -4.92
CA ILE A 10 4.39 -0.31 -4.33
C ILE A 10 5.01 1.03 -3.93
N PRO A 11 5.51 1.19 -2.69
CA PRO A 11 6.08 2.46 -2.27
C PRO A 11 7.33 2.86 -3.07
N LEU A 12 7.40 4.14 -3.43
CA LEU A 12 8.57 4.72 -4.09
C LEU A 12 9.73 4.85 -3.09
N ARG A 13 10.88 4.26 -3.40
CA ARG A 13 12.05 4.26 -2.49
C ARG A 13 12.98 5.46 -2.68
N HIS A 14 12.95 6.09 -3.85
CA HIS A 14 13.85 7.19 -4.23
C HIS A 14 13.03 8.43 -4.60
N ILE A 15 12.34 8.99 -3.62
CA ILE A 15 11.52 10.20 -3.80
C ILE A 15 11.73 11.16 -2.62
N SER A 16 11.85 12.45 -2.89
CA SER A 16 11.95 13.46 -1.83
C SER A 16 10.58 13.74 -1.23
N ALA A 17 10.57 14.20 0.03
CA ALA A 17 9.34 14.61 0.67
C ALA A 17 8.63 15.73 -0.13
N GLN A 18 9.38 16.73 -0.60
CA GLN A 18 8.83 17.83 -1.40
C GLN A 18 8.27 17.35 -2.74
N HIS A 19 8.97 16.43 -3.42
CA HIS A 19 8.47 15.88 -4.68
C HIS A 19 7.21 15.05 -4.46
N LEU A 20 7.17 14.23 -3.39
CA LEU A 20 5.98 13.44 -3.07
C LEU A 20 4.74 14.30 -2.83
N LEU A 21 4.89 15.48 -2.20
CA LEU A 21 3.78 16.41 -1.94
C LEU A 21 3.28 17.14 -3.20
N THR A 22 4.09 17.19 -4.25
CA THR A 22 3.75 17.87 -5.52
C THR A 22 3.37 16.89 -6.64
N MET A 23 3.42 15.58 -6.37
CA MET A 23 3.02 14.56 -7.33
C MET A 23 1.49 14.58 -7.55
N PRO A 24 1.02 14.31 -8.78
CA PRO A 24 -0.40 14.30 -9.10
C PRO A 24 -1.19 13.30 -8.24
N GLY A 25 -2.41 13.70 -7.85
CA GLY A 25 -3.27 12.90 -6.98
C GLY A 25 -3.02 13.13 -5.48
N ASP A 26 -2.53 14.33 -5.14
CA ASP A 26 -2.35 14.97 -3.83
C ASP A 26 -2.21 14.06 -2.61
N ALA A 27 -1.14 14.25 -1.85
CA ALA A 27 -0.97 13.54 -0.58
C ALA A 27 -2.22 13.71 0.32
N THR A 28 -2.93 12.61 0.57
CA THR A 28 -4.18 12.57 1.33
C THR A 28 -4.03 13.18 2.72
N THR A 29 -2.87 12.99 3.35
CA THR A 29 -2.49 13.69 4.58
C THR A 29 -0.98 13.67 4.77
N PHE A 30 -0.43 14.72 5.37
CA PHE A 30 0.98 14.80 5.74
C PHE A 30 1.16 15.60 7.03
N GLY A 31 2.29 15.39 7.71
CA GLY A 31 2.57 16.03 8.99
C GLY A 31 3.56 15.24 9.83
N TYR A 32 3.94 15.80 10.98
CA TYR A 32 4.87 15.14 11.89
C TYR A 32 4.15 14.17 12.82
N LEU A 33 4.67 12.95 12.90
CA LEU A 33 4.24 11.92 13.84
C LEU A 33 5.44 11.34 14.57
N HIS A 34 5.27 10.99 15.84
CA HIS A 34 6.23 10.14 16.52
C HIS A 34 6.01 8.70 16.07
N LYS A 35 7.02 8.08 15.45
CA LYS A 35 6.98 6.68 15.04
C LYS A 35 7.79 5.81 15.99
N LYS A 36 7.23 4.69 16.45
CA LYS A 36 7.99 3.69 17.22
C LYS A 36 9.05 3.03 16.34
N ALA A 37 10.28 2.92 16.86
CA ALA A 37 11.37 2.23 16.18
C ALA A 37 11.10 0.73 16.03
N GLU A 38 11.80 0.10 15.07
CA GLU A 38 11.66 -1.34 14.78
C GLU A 38 12.67 -2.22 15.51
N SER A 39 13.84 -1.67 15.86
CA SER A 39 14.98 -2.46 16.28
C SER A 39 14.80 -3.10 17.65
N SER A 40 15.09 -4.40 17.72
CA SER A 40 15.18 -5.20 18.95
C SER A 40 16.26 -4.69 19.92
N LEU A 41 17.19 -3.84 19.47
CA LEU A 41 18.24 -3.24 20.30
C LEU A 41 17.84 -1.91 20.93
N THR A 42 16.82 -1.24 20.38
CA THR A 42 16.31 0.06 20.88
C THR A 42 14.79 0.00 21.07
N LEU A 43 14.31 -1.09 21.68
CA LEU A 43 12.89 -1.21 22.05
C LEU A 43 12.47 0.07 22.80
N ASN A 44 11.31 0.60 22.41
CA ASN A 44 10.66 1.80 22.97
C ASN A 44 11.18 3.19 22.56
N ARG A 45 12.09 3.30 21.58
CA ARG A 45 12.42 4.65 21.08
C ARG A 45 11.38 5.15 20.07
N TRP A 46 10.71 6.24 20.41
CA TRP A 46 9.85 7.00 19.51
C TRP A 46 10.69 8.08 18.81
N GLN A 47 10.50 8.25 17.51
CA GLN A 47 11.25 9.21 16.72
C GLN A 47 10.28 10.09 15.94
N LEU A 48 10.46 11.41 16.04
CA LEU A 48 9.70 12.36 15.24
C LEU A 48 10.07 12.19 13.75
N ARG A 49 9.06 11.98 12.92
CA ARG A 49 9.21 11.76 11.48
C ARG A 49 8.16 12.55 10.73
N PHE A 50 8.59 13.24 9.67
CA PHE A 50 7.65 13.80 8.71
C PHE A 50 7.03 12.64 7.94
N THR A 51 5.72 12.44 8.11
CA THR A 51 4.99 11.30 7.57
C THR A 51 4.05 11.80 6.48
N VAL A 52 3.93 11.03 5.41
CA VAL A 52 3.08 11.33 4.26
C VAL A 52 2.27 10.08 3.92
N LEU A 53 0.95 10.22 3.83
CA LEU A 53 0.05 9.23 3.24
C LEU A 53 -0.17 9.64 1.78
N TYR A 54 0.20 8.76 0.85
CA TYR A 54 0.05 9.01 -0.58
C TYR A 54 -0.23 7.69 -1.29
N ARG A 55 -1.36 7.62 -2.00
CA ARG A 55 -1.78 6.49 -2.85
C ARG A 55 -1.52 5.14 -2.19
N GLY A 56 -2.25 4.83 -1.13
CA GLY A 56 -2.20 3.53 -0.43
C GLY A 56 -0.89 3.23 0.29
N CYS A 57 0.05 4.17 0.35
CA CYS A 57 1.37 3.99 0.95
C CYS A 57 1.64 5.05 2.02
N ILE A 58 2.33 4.65 3.08
CA ILE A 58 2.86 5.57 4.09
C ILE A 58 4.37 5.70 3.87
N TYR A 59 4.82 6.94 3.82
CA TYR A 59 6.22 7.33 3.74
C TYR A 59 6.60 8.08 5.00
N TYR A 60 7.81 7.86 5.52
CA TYR A 60 8.31 8.64 6.65
C TYR A 60 9.74 9.09 6.41
N TYR A 61 9.99 10.36 6.72
CA TYR A 61 11.22 11.08 6.42
C TYR A 61 11.84 11.63 7.71
N LYS A 62 13.13 11.97 7.66
CA LYS A 62 13.78 12.67 8.77
C LYS A 62 13.17 14.06 8.96
N SER A 63 12.85 14.75 7.86
CA SER A 63 12.22 16.07 7.80
C SER A 63 11.40 16.21 6.50
N CYS A 64 10.59 17.27 6.40
CA CYS A 64 9.87 17.61 5.16
C CYS A 64 10.79 18.03 4.00
N SER A 65 12.07 18.31 4.25
CA SER A 65 13.08 18.64 3.22
C SER A 65 13.95 17.45 2.82
N SER A 66 13.71 16.27 3.38
CA SER A 66 14.53 15.09 3.11
C SER A 66 14.37 14.62 1.66
N VAL A 67 15.51 14.36 1.01
CA VAL A 67 15.58 13.88 -0.38
C VAL A 67 15.18 12.41 -0.55
N TYR A 68 15.22 11.63 0.53
CA TYR A 68 14.83 10.21 0.54
C TYR A 68 14.04 9.86 1.81
N PRO A 69 13.07 8.92 1.73
CA PRO A 69 12.39 8.42 2.90
C PRO A 69 13.34 7.58 3.76
N GLN A 70 13.18 7.67 5.07
CA GLN A 70 13.79 6.72 6.01
C GLN A 70 13.14 5.34 5.90
N GLY A 71 11.94 5.28 5.34
CA GLY A 71 11.28 4.06 4.92
C GLY A 71 9.86 4.36 4.45
N ALA A 72 9.29 3.36 3.80
CA ALA A 72 7.93 3.42 3.30
C ALA A 72 7.32 2.02 3.30
N PHE A 73 5.99 1.94 3.42
CA PHE A 73 5.26 0.68 3.37
C PHE A 73 3.88 0.86 2.74
N SER A 74 3.43 -0.19 2.06
CA SER A 74 2.08 -0.27 1.51
C SER A 74 1.07 -0.62 2.61
N LEU A 75 -0.12 -0.04 2.52
CA LEU A 75 -1.26 -0.38 3.38
C LEU A 75 -1.95 -1.69 2.97
N ARG A 76 -1.44 -2.38 1.94
CA ARG A 76 -1.96 -3.69 1.51
C ARG A 76 -2.03 -4.67 2.69
N GLY A 77 -3.22 -5.21 2.91
CA GLY A 77 -3.50 -6.18 3.97
C GLY A 77 -3.63 -5.59 5.38
N TYR A 78 -3.47 -4.28 5.56
CA TYR A 78 -3.85 -3.59 6.79
C TYR A 78 -5.34 -3.26 6.73
N ASN A 79 -6.08 -3.66 7.76
CA ASN A 79 -7.54 -3.47 7.82
C ASN A 79 -8.02 -2.87 9.13
N ARG A 80 -7.16 -2.74 10.15
CA ARG A 80 -7.52 -2.17 11.45
C ARG A 80 -6.58 -1.04 11.81
N VAL A 81 -7.15 0.14 12.01
CA VAL A 81 -6.49 1.33 12.57
C VAL A 81 -7.12 1.59 13.93
N LEU A 82 -6.36 1.40 15.00
CA LEU A 82 -6.86 1.39 16.39
C LEU A 82 -6.08 2.38 17.24
N ARG A 83 -6.72 2.92 18.29
CA ARG A 83 -5.98 3.58 19.37
C ARG A 83 -5.06 2.55 20.03
N ALA A 84 -3.94 3.01 20.57
CA ALA A 84 -2.98 2.14 21.26
C ALA A 84 -2.71 2.66 22.68
N PRO A 85 -3.72 2.70 23.56
CA PRO A 85 -3.57 3.23 24.92
C PRO A 85 -2.48 2.50 25.73
N GLU A 86 -2.18 1.24 25.39
CA GLU A 86 -1.10 0.47 25.99
C GLU A 86 0.31 1.06 25.72
N GLU A 87 0.43 1.95 24.73
CA GLU A 87 1.66 2.64 24.35
C GLU A 87 1.73 4.07 24.92
N PHE A 88 0.74 4.50 25.71
CA PHE A 88 0.72 5.84 26.29
C PHE A 88 1.90 6.05 27.25
N GLY A 89 2.62 7.15 27.07
CA GLY A 89 3.74 7.52 27.94
C GLY A 89 4.43 8.80 27.49
N SER A 90 5.55 9.17 28.12
CA SER A 90 6.22 10.47 27.94
C SER A 90 6.65 10.79 26.50
N HIS A 91 6.77 9.78 25.64
CA HIS A 91 7.16 9.94 24.23
C HIS A 91 6.04 9.58 23.24
N ALA A 92 4.85 9.26 23.74
CA ALA A 92 3.69 8.86 22.96
C ALA A 92 2.39 9.24 23.67
N ILE A 93 1.97 10.49 23.51
CA ILE A 93 0.80 11.05 24.20
C ILE A 93 -0.53 10.63 23.54
N TYR A 94 -0.60 10.62 22.20
CA TYR A 94 -1.80 10.22 21.45
C TYR A 94 -1.51 9.05 20.50
N PRO A 95 -1.20 7.85 21.04
CA PRO A 95 -0.79 6.71 20.25
C PRO A 95 -1.95 6.04 19.50
N PHE A 96 -1.63 5.53 18.31
CA PHE A 96 -2.47 4.66 17.48
C PHE A 96 -1.60 3.64 16.74
N LYS A 97 -2.23 2.56 16.27
CA LYS A 97 -1.57 1.46 15.58
C LYS A 97 -2.32 0.98 14.35
N LEU A 98 -1.56 0.46 13.39
CA LEU A 98 -2.06 -0.24 12.21
C LEU A 98 -1.78 -1.73 12.38
N MET A 99 -2.83 -2.54 12.22
CA MET A 99 -2.73 -4.00 12.28
C MET A 99 -3.03 -4.61 10.92
N HIS A 100 -2.14 -5.51 10.53
CA HIS A 100 -2.30 -6.33 9.34
C HIS A 100 -3.26 -7.49 9.62
N MET A 101 -4.01 -7.94 8.62
CA MET A 101 -4.94 -9.06 8.72
C MET A 101 -4.23 -10.37 9.13
N CYS A 102 -3.03 -10.61 8.59
CA CYS A 102 -2.15 -11.69 9.02
C CYS A 102 -1.44 -11.32 10.32
N LYS A 103 -1.63 -12.11 11.39
CA LYS A 103 -1.08 -11.85 12.73
C LYS A 103 0.45 -11.78 12.80
N ASN A 104 1.14 -12.49 11.90
CA ASN A 104 2.61 -12.56 11.86
C ASN A 104 3.25 -11.37 11.13
N ARG A 105 2.45 -10.47 10.57
CA ARG A 105 2.95 -9.29 9.86
C ARG A 105 3.11 -8.12 10.83
N ARG A 106 4.05 -7.25 10.49
CA ARG A 106 4.43 -6.10 11.30
C ARG A 106 3.24 -5.21 11.65
N LYS A 107 3.17 -4.83 12.93
CA LYS A 107 2.32 -3.73 13.41
C LYS A 107 3.09 -2.41 13.32
N TRP A 108 2.40 -1.34 12.95
CA TRP A 108 2.98 -0.01 12.97
C TRP A 108 2.36 0.82 14.07
N TYR A 109 3.19 1.59 14.76
CA TYR A 109 2.80 2.44 15.88
C TYR A 109 3.23 3.87 15.62
N PHE A 110 2.28 4.78 15.80
CA PHE A 110 2.45 6.21 15.65
C PHE A 110 1.82 6.92 16.84
N SER A 111 2.29 8.13 17.14
CA SER A 111 1.69 9.01 18.12
C SER A 111 1.62 10.43 17.57
N ALA A 112 0.42 11.01 17.66
CA ALA A 112 0.14 12.36 17.19
C ALA A 112 0.42 13.40 18.29
N ALA A 113 0.51 14.67 17.91
CA ALA A 113 0.73 15.78 18.84
C ALA A 113 -0.48 16.06 19.73
N ASN A 114 -1.69 15.83 19.22
CA ASN A 114 -2.95 16.05 19.93
C ASN A 114 -4.03 15.06 19.47
N GLU A 115 -5.20 15.13 20.10
CA GLU A 115 -6.32 14.25 19.81
C GLU A 115 -6.93 14.45 18.42
N GLU A 116 -6.97 15.69 17.94
CA GLU A 116 -7.54 16.07 16.65
C GLU A 116 -6.68 15.51 15.51
N GLU A 117 -5.37 15.69 15.58
CA GLU A 117 -4.40 15.11 14.66
C GLU A 117 -4.45 13.59 14.69
N ARG A 118 -4.59 12.96 15.88
CA ARG A 118 -4.80 11.50 15.95
C ARG A 118 -6.04 11.08 15.17
N LYS A 119 -7.18 11.74 15.39
CA LYS A 119 -8.44 11.44 14.69
C LYS A 119 -8.30 11.64 13.17
N LYS A 120 -7.68 12.74 12.75
CA LYS A 120 -7.39 13.06 11.35
C LYS A 120 -6.55 11.96 10.68
N TRP A 121 -5.42 11.60 11.26
CA TRP A 121 -4.56 10.54 10.74
C TRP A 121 -5.24 9.19 10.67
N MET A 122 -5.94 8.80 11.75
CA MET A 122 -6.67 7.53 11.77
C MET A 122 -7.80 7.50 10.74
N GLY A 123 -8.49 8.63 10.53
CA GLY A 123 -9.54 8.77 9.51
C GLY A 123 -8.98 8.66 8.10
N ALA A 124 -7.95 9.43 7.78
CA ALA A 124 -7.31 9.44 6.47
C ALA A 124 -6.79 8.05 6.08
N ILE A 125 -6.10 7.35 7.00
CA ILE A 125 -5.59 5.99 6.73
C ILE A 125 -6.74 5.01 6.48
N ARG A 126 -7.84 5.10 7.24
CA ARG A 126 -9.01 4.22 7.03
C ARG A 126 -9.68 4.48 5.70
N ASN A 127 -9.83 5.74 5.30
CA ASN A 127 -10.43 6.10 4.02
C ASN A 127 -9.56 5.60 2.87
N GLU A 128 -8.25 5.82 2.94
CA GLU A 128 -7.31 5.31 1.93
C GLU A 128 -7.37 3.79 1.81
N ILE A 129 -7.41 3.04 2.92
CA ILE A 129 -7.55 1.57 2.88
C ILE A 129 -8.85 1.17 2.16
N LYS A 130 -9.97 1.84 2.47
CA LYS A 130 -11.26 1.54 1.84
C LYS A 130 -11.24 1.82 0.33
N GLU A 131 -10.72 2.98 -0.06
CA GLU A 131 -10.62 3.37 -1.48
C GLU A 131 -9.77 2.37 -2.27
N GLN A 132 -8.61 1.97 -1.74
CA GLN A 132 -7.75 0.98 -2.40
C GLN A 132 -8.42 -0.41 -2.48
N CYS A 133 -9.21 -0.80 -1.48
CA CYS A 133 -10.01 -2.03 -1.56
C CYS A 133 -11.06 -1.97 -2.68
N ILE A 134 -11.84 -0.90 -2.76
CA ILE A 134 -12.88 -0.71 -3.79
C ILE A 134 -12.25 -0.74 -5.18
N ILE A 135 -11.16 -0.01 -5.38
CA ILE A 135 -10.41 0.00 -6.64
C ILE A 135 -9.97 -1.42 -7.01
N THR A 136 -9.37 -2.15 -6.07
CA THR A 136 -8.91 -3.52 -6.30
C THR A 136 -10.07 -4.46 -6.67
N GLU A 137 -11.22 -4.34 -6.00
CA GLU A 137 -12.42 -5.15 -6.26
C GLU A 137 -13.03 -4.85 -7.63
N PHE A 138 -13.13 -3.57 -8.00
CA PHE A 138 -13.61 -3.16 -9.32
C PHE A 138 -12.78 -3.75 -10.46
N TYR A 139 -11.45 -3.64 -10.37
CA TYR A 139 -10.57 -4.19 -11.41
C TYR A 139 -10.65 -5.73 -11.48
N LYS A 140 -10.77 -6.43 -10.35
CA LYS A 140 -10.97 -7.89 -10.32
C LYS A 140 -12.27 -8.30 -11.00
N SER A 141 -13.37 -7.61 -10.72
CA SER A 141 -14.67 -7.88 -11.35
C SER A 141 -14.67 -7.57 -12.85
N SER A 142 -13.91 -6.54 -13.29
CA SER A 142 -13.78 -6.22 -14.71
C SER A 142 -12.91 -7.21 -15.49
N SER A 143 -11.92 -7.83 -14.82
CA SER A 143 -11.00 -8.81 -15.41
C SER A 143 -11.57 -10.23 -15.47
N SER A 144 -12.72 -10.50 -14.84
CA SER A 144 -13.37 -11.82 -14.84
C SER A 144 -14.36 -12.03 -15.99
N ARG A 145 -14.39 -11.15 -17.01
CA ARG A 145 -14.99 -11.52 -18.30
C ARG A 145 -14.00 -12.46 -19.00
N PRO A 146 -14.35 -13.72 -19.28
CA PRO A 146 -13.47 -14.57 -20.06
C PRO A 146 -13.31 -13.93 -21.43
N ASP A 147 -12.07 -13.74 -21.86
CA ASP A 147 -11.75 -13.69 -23.28
C ASP A 147 -12.33 -14.99 -23.86
N SER A 148 -13.53 -14.89 -24.45
CA SER A 148 -14.02 -15.97 -25.31
C SER A 148 -12.93 -16.17 -26.37
N PRO A 149 -12.39 -17.38 -26.53
CA PRO A 149 -11.55 -17.67 -27.67
C PRO A 149 -12.47 -17.50 -28.88
N SER A 150 -12.24 -16.45 -29.66
CA SER A 150 -12.91 -16.32 -30.95
C SER A 150 -12.57 -17.57 -31.75
N GLU A 151 -13.59 -18.36 -32.08
CA GLU A 151 -13.55 -19.54 -32.93
C GLU A 151 -13.16 -19.16 -34.37
N VAL A 152 -11.95 -18.63 -34.57
CA VAL A 152 -11.45 -18.27 -35.91
C VAL A 152 -10.41 -19.25 -36.44
N ASP A 153 -10.09 -20.31 -35.69
CA ASP A 153 -9.18 -21.37 -36.15
C ASP A 153 -9.90 -22.62 -36.66
N SER A 154 -11.23 -22.57 -36.81
CA SER A 154 -11.99 -23.67 -37.41
C SER A 154 -11.92 -23.71 -38.95
N PHE A 155 -11.22 -22.77 -39.60
CA PHE A 155 -11.22 -22.67 -41.06
C PHE A 155 -10.06 -23.42 -41.76
N TYR A 156 -8.96 -23.78 -41.09
CA TYR A 156 -7.78 -24.40 -41.72
C TYR A 156 -7.41 -25.79 -41.17
N GLY A 157 -8.40 -26.66 -40.90
CA GLY A 157 -8.16 -27.98 -40.28
C GLY A 157 -8.25 -29.22 -41.19
N SER A 158 -8.57 -29.12 -42.48
CA SER A 158 -8.99 -30.30 -43.29
C SER A 158 -8.20 -30.61 -44.57
N VAL A 159 -6.96 -30.15 -44.71
CA VAL A 159 -6.05 -30.58 -45.78
C VAL A 159 -4.67 -30.74 -45.13
N GLU A 160 -3.99 -31.87 -45.06
CA GLU A 160 -3.99 -33.10 -45.87
C GLU A 160 -3.67 -34.30 -44.97
N ARG A 161 -4.26 -35.47 -45.25
CA ARG A 161 -3.82 -36.75 -44.64
C ARG A 161 -2.66 -37.32 -45.48
N PRO A 162 -1.50 -37.66 -44.91
CA PRO A 162 -0.50 -38.43 -45.63
C PRO A 162 -1.04 -39.84 -45.91
N VAL A 163 -1.00 -40.24 -47.18
CA VAL A 163 -1.32 -41.60 -47.61
C VAL A 163 -0.23 -42.55 -47.08
N ALA A 164 -0.64 -43.60 -46.37
CA ALA A 164 0.25 -44.68 -45.98
C ALA A 164 0.65 -45.51 -47.21
N ILE A 165 1.94 -45.57 -47.52
CA ILE A 165 2.49 -46.47 -48.52
C ILE A 165 3.00 -47.70 -47.78
N SER A 166 2.27 -48.82 -47.87
CA SER A 166 2.77 -50.13 -47.46
C SER A 166 3.72 -50.66 -48.53
N LEU A 167 4.98 -50.89 -48.18
CA LEU A 167 5.89 -51.67 -48.99
C LEU A 167 5.84 -53.12 -48.50
N SER A 168 5.54 -54.02 -49.45
CA SER A 168 5.60 -55.48 -49.35
C SER A 168 7.02 -55.99 -49.23
#